data_AF-A0A2T3YRF1-F1
#
_entry.id   AF-A0A2T3YRF1-F1
#
_cell.length_a   1.000
_cell.length_b   1.000
_cell.length_c   1.000
_cell.angle_alpha   90.00
_cell.angle_beta   90.00
_cell.angle_gamma   90.00
#
_symmetry.space_group_name_H-M   'P 1'
#
loop_
_entity.id
_entity.type
_entity.pdbx_description
1 polymer ?
#
loop_
_entity_poly.entity_id
_entity_poly.type
_entity_poly.pdbx_seq_one_letter_code
_entity_poly.pdbx_strand_id
1 'polypeptide(L)'
;MKLVIAPAAGIADCALYTTAKNFLSRLESNGSVSLLCLQAMVLIALYEYGHAIYPAAWMIIGSCVRYSDLLDLTPRDYLMLGQATTWTEAEERRRVWWSIYILDKLVAMGGRRRCLMPDPQPECRLPVDDEAWDCGEVSKALGHSTSTPYQGYARDKSIINTSRIAEIISLTHELTGFGAVVDNESTALSLDKSFCLLAPRCIVRSALFVALDRFTCPEKISAEPGYIESQVEKTQEELELQRQSMQVIELASEELHTLSLGMLPMLRAEVDMTETSSLGYMSPFIMDSNYAGAATFHWLLGESGKERLRHSCR
;
A
#
# COMPACT_ATOMS: atom_id res chain seq x y z
N MET A 1 16.24 2.65 4.57
CA MET A 1 15.43 3.08 3.41
C MET A 1 15.95 4.45 2.93
N LYS A 2 16.72 4.48 1.84
CA LYS A 2 17.22 5.73 1.25
C LYS A 2 16.32 6.02 0.06
N LEU A 3 15.30 6.85 0.28
CA LEU A 3 14.34 7.23 -0.77
C LEU A 3 15.10 7.91 -1.90
N VAL A 4 14.87 7.48 -3.14
CA VAL A 4 15.35 8.18 -4.33
C VAL A 4 14.60 9.52 -4.37
N ILE A 5 15.34 10.63 -4.25
CA ILE A 5 14.81 12.00 -4.19
C ILE A 5 14.66 12.61 -5.59
N ALA A 6 15.04 11.89 -6.64
CA ALA A 6 14.98 12.38 -8.01
C ALA A 6 13.65 11.99 -8.67
N PRO A 7 12.86 12.94 -9.18
CA PRO A 7 11.73 12.62 -10.05
C PRO A 7 12.25 11.84 -11.27
N ALA A 8 11.55 10.79 -11.68
CA ALA A 8 11.92 10.02 -12.87
C ALA A 8 11.99 10.97 -14.08
N ALA A 9 13.19 11.14 -14.64
CA ALA A 9 13.40 11.96 -15.83
C ALA A 9 12.74 11.27 -17.03
N GLY A 10 11.50 11.66 -17.36
CA GLY A 10 10.76 11.09 -18.48
C GLY A 10 9.23 11.09 -18.36
N ILE A 11 8.64 11.66 -17.31
CA ILE A 11 7.17 11.69 -17.17
C ILE A 11 6.60 12.79 -18.09
N ALA A 12 6.00 12.37 -19.20
CA ALA A 12 5.37 13.24 -20.21
C ALA A 12 4.26 14.15 -19.64
N ASP A 13 3.72 13.85 -18.44
CA ASP A 13 2.65 14.60 -17.77
C ASP A 13 3.11 15.70 -16.79
N CYS A 14 4.40 16.05 -16.78
CA CYS A 14 4.96 17.06 -15.87
C CYS A 14 4.25 18.43 -15.99
N ALA A 15 3.77 18.81 -17.17
CA ALA A 15 3.12 20.11 -17.39
C ALA A 15 1.74 20.23 -16.72
N LEU A 16 0.91 19.17 -16.78
CA LEU A 16 -0.42 19.17 -16.19
C LEU A 16 -0.32 19.15 -14.66
N TYR A 17 0.54 18.28 -14.12
CA TYR A 17 0.82 18.23 -12.68
C TYR A 17 1.34 19.58 -12.15
N THR A 18 2.32 20.19 -12.82
CA THR A 18 2.88 21.48 -12.40
C THR A 18 1.81 22.58 -12.44
N THR A 19 0.97 22.59 -13.48
CA THR A 19 -0.15 23.54 -13.59
C THR A 19 -1.17 23.34 -12.46
N ALA A 20 -1.57 22.10 -12.18
CA ALA A 20 -2.50 21.76 -11.12
C ALA A 20 -1.97 22.15 -9.74
N LYS A 21 -0.68 21.90 -9.47
CA LYS A 21 -0.02 22.26 -8.21
C LYS A 21 0.06 23.78 -8.03
N ASN A 22 0.38 24.51 -9.09
CA ASN A 22 0.38 25.98 -9.08
C ASN A 22 -1.02 26.54 -8.85
N PHE A 23 -2.05 25.94 -9.46
CA PHE A 23 -3.44 26.35 -9.24
C PHE A 23 -3.90 26.08 -7.81
N LEU A 24 -3.58 24.91 -7.26
CA LEU A 24 -3.86 24.58 -5.86
C LEU A 24 -3.19 25.58 -4.90
N SER A 25 -1.90 25.89 -5.11
CA SER A 25 -1.18 26.87 -4.27
C SER A 25 -1.83 28.26 -4.31
N ARG A 26 -2.36 28.68 -5.46
CA ARG A 26 -3.12 29.94 -5.57
C ARG A 26 -4.46 29.89 -4.85
N LEU A 27 -5.15 28.75 -4.88
CA LEU A 27 -6.40 28.57 -4.14
C LEU A 27 -6.16 28.62 -2.63
N GLU A 28 -5.10 27.97 -2.16
CA GLU A 28 -4.68 28.01 -0.75
C GLU A 28 -4.30 29.43 -0.31
N SER A 29 -3.53 30.17 -1.12
CA SER A 29 -3.17 31.56 -0.80
C SER A 29 -4.37 32.50 -0.76
N ASN A 30 -5.42 32.19 -1.52
CA ASN A 30 -6.68 32.93 -1.53
C ASN A 30 -7.63 32.51 -0.41
N GLY A 31 -7.26 31.51 0.41
CA GLY A 31 -8.10 30.99 1.49
C GLY A 31 -9.39 30.30 1.01
N SER A 32 -9.39 29.74 -0.22
CA SER A 32 -10.56 29.06 -0.75
C SER A 32 -10.73 27.69 -0.11
N VAL A 33 -11.84 27.50 0.61
CA VAL A 33 -12.17 26.26 1.32
C VAL A 33 -13.37 25.58 0.65
N SER A 34 -13.17 24.42 0.02
CA SER A 34 -14.26 23.65 -0.63
C SER A 34 -13.97 22.16 -0.75
N LEU A 35 -15.03 21.34 -0.87
CA LEU A 35 -14.91 19.90 -1.10
C LEU A 35 -14.15 19.57 -2.40
N LEU A 36 -14.38 20.35 -3.47
CA LEU A 36 -13.69 20.20 -4.76
C LEU A 36 -12.18 20.42 -4.63
N CYS A 37 -11.77 21.41 -3.82
CA CYS A 37 -10.35 21.63 -3.55
C CYS A 37 -9.75 20.41 -2.82
N LEU A 38 -10.45 19.86 -1.83
CA LEU A 38 -10.00 18.66 -1.14
C LEU A 38 -9.90 17.45 -2.06
N GLN A 39 -10.89 17.22 -2.93
CA GLN A 39 -10.85 16.18 -3.96
C GLN A 39 -9.65 16.34 -4.89
N ALA A 40 -9.37 17.57 -5.34
CA ALA A 40 -8.19 17.87 -6.16
C ALA A 40 -6.88 17.59 -5.41
N MET A 41 -6.80 17.92 -4.11
CA MET A 41 -5.63 17.61 -3.28
C MET A 41 -5.42 16.10 -3.15
N VAL A 42 -6.48 15.31 -2.98
CA VAL A 42 -6.41 13.83 -2.94
C VAL A 42 -5.88 13.26 -4.26
N LEU A 43 -6.33 13.78 -5.41
CA LEU A 43 -5.84 13.34 -6.73
C LEU A 43 -4.35 13.67 -6.92
N ILE A 44 -3.92 14.87 -6.52
CA ILE A 44 -2.50 15.25 -6.57
C ILE A 44 -1.67 14.37 -5.62
N ALA A 45 -2.18 14.07 -4.42
CA ALA A 45 -1.53 13.17 -3.48
C ALA A 45 -1.33 11.76 -4.05
N LEU A 46 -2.35 11.22 -4.71
CA LEU A 46 -2.29 9.92 -5.38
C LEU A 46 -1.26 9.92 -6.52
N TYR A 47 -1.23 10.99 -7.32
CA TYR A 47 -0.23 11.16 -8.38
C TYR A 47 1.19 11.19 -7.82
N GLU A 48 1.45 12.01 -6.79
CA GLU A 48 2.76 12.13 -6.15
C GLU A 48 3.20 10.81 -5.51
N TYR A 49 2.28 10.09 -4.87
CA TYR A 49 2.54 8.77 -4.31
C TYR A 49 2.86 7.74 -5.41
N GLY A 50 2.05 7.67 -6.46
CA GLY A 50 2.23 6.74 -7.58
C GLY A 50 3.53 6.96 -8.37
N HIS A 51 4.01 8.21 -8.44
CA HIS A 51 5.28 8.56 -9.08
C HIS A 51 6.47 8.56 -8.11
N ALA A 52 6.30 8.01 -6.91
CA ALA A 52 7.33 7.91 -5.87
C ALA A 52 7.94 9.26 -5.41
N ILE A 53 7.20 10.37 -5.54
CA ILE A 53 7.57 11.70 -5.03
C ILE A 53 7.18 11.81 -3.55
N TYR A 54 7.75 10.93 -2.73
CA TYR A 54 7.29 10.66 -1.37
C TYR A 54 7.26 11.89 -0.43
N PRO A 55 8.27 12.78 -0.40
CA PRO A 55 8.21 13.96 0.47
C PRO A 55 7.06 14.90 0.12
N ALA A 56 6.74 15.05 -1.18
CA ALA A 56 5.62 15.87 -1.62
C ALA A 56 4.29 15.20 -1.20
N ALA A 57 4.16 13.90 -1.50
CA ALA A 57 2.98 13.10 -1.16
C ALA A 57 2.69 13.16 0.35
N TRP A 58 3.72 12.98 1.19
CA TRP A 58 3.61 13.09 2.65
C TRP A 58 3.05 14.44 3.09
N MET A 59 3.56 15.53 2.51
CA MET A 59 3.13 16.88 2.87
C MET A 59 1.69 17.16 2.45
N ILE A 60 1.32 16.83 1.21
CA ILE A 60 -0.06 17.08 0.74
C ILE A 60 -1.08 16.20 1.46
N ILE A 61 -0.77 14.95 1.79
CA ILE A 61 -1.65 14.09 2.59
C ILE A 61 -1.87 14.70 3.97
N GLY A 62 -0.80 15.18 4.62
CA GLY A 62 -0.93 15.91 5.88
C GLY A 62 -1.79 17.17 5.77
N SER A 63 -1.68 17.91 4.67
CA SER A 63 -2.56 19.04 4.36
C SER A 63 -4.01 18.58 4.14
N CYS A 64 -4.26 17.48 3.44
CA CYS A 64 -5.60 16.92 3.25
C CYS A 64 -6.28 16.60 4.58
N VAL A 65 -5.54 16.03 5.55
CA VAL A 65 -6.08 15.76 6.89
C VAL A 65 -6.53 17.04 7.57
N ARG A 66 -5.68 18.07 7.60
CA ARG A 66 -6.03 19.38 8.18
C ARG A 66 -7.18 20.06 7.46
N TYR A 67 -7.24 19.92 6.15
CA TYR A 67 -8.30 20.48 5.33
C TYR A 67 -9.62 19.73 5.55
N SER A 68 -9.55 18.41 5.80
CA SER A 68 -10.72 17.60 6.15
C SER A 68 -11.26 17.93 7.54
N ASP A 69 -10.38 18.23 8.50
CA ASP A 69 -10.75 18.75 9.81
C ASP A 69 -11.42 20.14 9.68
N LEU A 70 -10.87 21.01 8.83
CA LEU A 70 -11.42 22.35 8.57
C LEU A 70 -12.83 22.30 7.96
N LEU A 71 -13.09 21.31 7.10
CA LEU A 71 -14.39 21.06 6.50
C LEU A 71 -15.36 20.27 7.40
N ASP A 72 -14.89 19.81 8.57
CA ASP A 72 -15.61 18.94 9.48
C ASP A 72 -16.24 17.72 8.78
N LEU A 73 -15.41 17.01 7.98
CA LEU A 73 -15.82 15.84 7.21
C LEU A 73 -15.99 14.56 8.06
N THR A 74 -16.01 14.69 9.38
CA THR A 74 -16.12 13.56 10.31
C THR A 74 -17.49 12.86 10.14
N PRO A 75 -17.56 11.51 10.05
CA PRO A 75 -18.79 10.77 9.73
C PRO A 75 -19.95 10.84 10.73
N ARG A 76 -19.97 11.79 11.69
CA ARG A 76 -21.07 11.97 12.64
C ARG A 76 -21.95 13.17 12.34
N ASP A 77 -21.39 14.33 11.98
CA ASP A 77 -22.18 15.55 11.71
C ASP A 77 -21.38 16.51 10.82
N TYR A 78 -21.87 16.81 9.61
CA TYR A 78 -21.23 17.75 8.68
C TYR A 78 -21.55 19.21 9.05
N LEU A 79 -21.04 19.73 10.17
CA LEU A 79 -21.47 21.06 10.65
C LEU A 79 -21.05 22.22 9.73
N MET A 80 -19.85 22.19 9.14
CA MET A 80 -19.31 23.32 8.36
C MET A 80 -19.78 23.35 6.91
N LEU A 81 -19.96 22.18 6.28
CA LEU A 81 -20.48 22.05 4.91
C LEU A 81 -22.03 22.01 4.86
N GLY A 82 -22.70 22.10 6.01
CA GLY A 82 -24.14 21.91 6.13
C GLY A 82 -24.57 20.45 5.96
N GLN A 83 -25.84 20.16 6.27
CA GLN A 83 -26.42 18.84 6.03
C GLN A 83 -26.39 18.53 4.53
N ALA A 84 -25.83 17.38 4.15
CA ALA A 84 -25.85 16.92 2.78
C ALA A 84 -27.31 16.81 2.32
N THR A 85 -27.65 17.57 1.28
CA THR A 85 -29.04 17.68 0.79
C THR A 85 -29.39 16.54 -0.15
N THR A 86 -28.36 15.96 -0.76
CA THR A 86 -28.47 14.84 -1.69
C THR A 86 -27.65 13.65 -1.20
N TRP A 87 -28.09 12.46 -1.58
CA TRP A 87 -27.35 11.24 -1.32
C TRP A 87 -25.96 11.28 -1.98
N THR A 88 -25.88 11.79 -3.21
CA THR A 88 -24.64 11.98 -3.97
C THR A 88 -23.62 12.80 -3.21
N GLU A 89 -24.03 13.95 -2.66
CA GLU A 89 -23.15 14.82 -1.87
C GLU A 89 -22.66 14.14 -0.57
N ALA A 90 -23.54 13.39 0.11
CA ALA A 90 -23.16 12.64 1.31
C ALA A 90 -22.13 11.54 0.99
N GLU A 91 -22.29 10.87 -0.15
CA GLU A 91 -21.41 9.81 -0.60
C GLU A 91 -20.05 10.34 -1.09
N GLU A 92 -20.01 11.46 -1.80
CA GLU A 92 -18.76 12.13 -2.19
C GLU A 92 -17.92 12.51 -0.97
N ARG A 93 -18.54 13.10 0.05
CA ARG A 93 -17.87 13.44 1.32
C ARG A 93 -17.31 12.19 2.00
N ARG A 94 -18.07 11.09 2.01
CA ARG A 94 -17.65 9.81 2.58
C ARG A 94 -16.46 9.21 1.83
N ARG A 95 -16.53 9.15 0.49
CA ARG A 95 -15.46 8.65 -0.36
C ARG A 95 -14.17 9.44 -0.17
N VAL A 96 -14.27 10.78 -0.12
CA VAL A 96 -13.10 11.65 0.13
C VAL A 96 -12.48 11.37 1.50
N TRP A 97 -13.28 11.25 2.55
CA TRP A 97 -12.78 10.95 3.90
C TRP A 97 -12.05 9.60 3.95
N TRP A 98 -12.63 8.55 3.36
CA TRP A 98 -12.01 7.23 3.30
C TRP A 98 -10.74 7.20 2.44
N SER A 99 -10.71 7.95 1.32
CA SER A 99 -9.51 8.10 0.50
C SER A 99 -8.36 8.74 1.28
N ILE A 100 -8.62 9.80 2.05
CA ILE A 100 -7.61 10.44 2.89
C ILE A 100 -7.13 9.47 3.98
N TYR A 101 -8.05 8.76 4.64
CA TYR A 101 -7.71 7.77 5.65
C TYR A 101 -6.78 6.67 5.08
N ILE A 102 -7.12 6.11 3.91
CA ILE A 102 -6.31 5.07 3.26
C ILE A 102 -4.94 5.62 2.87
N LEU A 103 -4.88 6.80 2.24
CA LEU A 103 -3.61 7.42 1.84
C LEU A 103 -2.70 7.71 3.04
N ASP A 104 -3.24 8.22 4.15
CA ASP A 104 -2.50 8.47 5.39
C ASP A 104 -1.95 7.16 5.99
N LYS A 105 -2.73 6.07 5.99
CA LYS A 105 -2.23 4.75 6.43
C LYS A 105 -1.14 4.22 5.50
N LEU A 106 -1.32 4.28 4.18
CA LEU A 106 -0.36 3.76 3.19
C LEU A 106 1.00 4.45 3.32
N VAL A 107 0.98 5.78 3.41
CA VAL A 107 2.19 6.58 3.54
C VAL A 107 2.83 6.42 4.92
N ALA A 108 2.06 6.34 6.00
CA ALA A 108 2.58 6.07 7.34
C ALA A 108 3.23 4.69 7.47
N MET A 109 2.67 3.65 6.83
CA MET A 109 3.23 2.30 6.79
C MET A 109 4.60 2.27 6.10
N GLY A 110 4.74 2.93 4.95
CA GLY A 110 6.02 3.01 4.23
C GLY A 110 7.12 3.74 5.01
N GLY A 111 6.76 4.71 5.86
CA GLY A 111 7.71 5.54 6.61
C GLY A 111 7.95 5.18 8.08
N ARG A 112 7.27 4.17 8.64
CA ARG A 112 7.21 3.90 10.10
C ARG A 112 6.84 5.15 10.94
N ARG A 113 6.00 6.04 10.38
CA ARG A 113 5.57 7.29 11.03
C ARG A 113 4.15 7.15 11.58
N ARG A 114 3.75 8.06 12.48
CA ARG A 114 2.39 8.07 13.03
C ARG A 114 1.41 8.56 11.97
N CYS A 115 0.28 7.86 11.84
CA CYS A 115 -0.87 8.32 11.06
C CYS A 115 -1.46 9.58 11.71
N LEU A 116 -1.89 10.52 10.88
CA LEU A 116 -2.55 11.75 11.34
C LEU A 116 -4.05 11.55 11.52
N MET A 117 -4.66 10.67 10.73
CA MET A 117 -6.10 10.39 10.82
C MET A 117 -6.42 9.50 12.03
N PRO A 118 -7.46 9.82 12.80
CA PRO A 118 -7.95 8.95 13.87
C PRO A 118 -8.50 7.64 13.29
N ASP A 119 -8.47 6.57 14.09
CA ASP A 119 -9.06 5.30 13.68
C ASP A 119 -10.62 5.45 13.61
N PRO A 120 -11.27 4.91 12.57
CA PRO A 120 -12.71 5.07 12.34
C PRO A 120 -13.52 4.45 13.48
N GLN A 121 -14.59 5.12 13.89
CA GLN A 121 -15.55 4.57 14.85
C GLN A 121 -16.36 3.42 14.22
N PRO A 122 -16.83 2.44 15.00
CA PRO A 122 -17.56 1.27 14.50
C PRO A 122 -18.93 1.60 13.88
N GLU A 123 -19.44 2.81 14.06
CA GLU A 123 -20.66 3.28 13.40
C GLU A 123 -20.41 3.98 12.06
N CYS A 124 -19.15 4.20 11.66
CA CYS A 124 -18.82 4.83 10.38
C CYS A 124 -19.29 3.95 9.22
N ARG A 125 -19.99 4.55 8.25
CA ARG A 125 -20.41 3.82 7.05
C ARG A 125 -19.25 3.73 6.06
N LEU A 126 -19.08 2.57 5.45
CA LEU A 126 -18.16 2.38 4.34
C LEU A 126 -18.72 3.06 3.07
N PRO A 127 -17.85 3.41 2.11
CA PRO A 127 -18.29 3.83 0.78
C PRO A 127 -19.20 2.78 0.15
N VAL A 128 -20.16 3.25 -0.63
CA VAL A 128 -21.01 2.38 -1.46
C VAL A 128 -20.17 1.82 -2.61
N ASP A 129 -20.52 0.63 -3.07
CA ASP A 129 -19.86 -0.03 -4.20
C ASP A 129 -19.82 0.84 -5.46
N ASP A 130 -18.73 0.78 -6.21
CA ASP A 130 -18.47 1.66 -7.36
C ASP A 130 -19.47 1.40 -8.50
N GLU A 131 -19.83 0.14 -8.76
CA GLU A 131 -20.82 -0.19 -9.78
C GLU A 131 -22.21 0.39 -9.44
N ALA A 132 -22.59 0.33 -8.16
CA ALA A 132 -23.85 0.87 -7.68
C ALA A 132 -23.87 2.41 -7.71
N TRP A 133 -22.72 3.05 -7.47
CA TRP A 133 -22.53 4.49 -7.60
C TRP A 133 -22.68 4.96 -9.05
N ASP A 134 -21.98 4.31 -9.99
CA ASP A 134 -21.99 4.69 -11.41
C ASP A 134 -23.36 4.47 -12.06
N CYS A 135 -24.12 3.45 -11.59
CA CYS A 135 -25.48 3.21 -12.03
C CYS A 135 -26.53 4.14 -11.39
N GLY A 136 -26.14 4.98 -10.41
CA GLY A 136 -27.05 5.86 -9.67
C GLY A 136 -28.07 5.13 -8.80
N GLU A 137 -27.77 3.88 -8.39
CA GLU A 137 -28.72 2.99 -7.74
C GLU A 137 -28.77 3.24 -6.22
N VAL A 138 -29.54 4.26 -5.81
CA VAL A 138 -29.69 4.70 -4.41
C VAL A 138 -30.22 3.58 -3.48
N SER A 139 -30.93 2.59 -4.01
CA SER A 139 -31.48 1.44 -3.26
C SER A 139 -30.41 0.51 -2.69
N LYS A 140 -29.23 0.40 -3.34
CA LYS A 140 -28.07 -0.37 -2.83
C LYS A 140 -27.21 0.42 -1.85
N ALA A 141 -27.56 1.68 -1.61
CA ALA A 141 -26.80 2.56 -0.73
C ALA A 141 -27.02 2.35 0.77
N LEU A 142 -27.74 1.29 1.16
CA LEU A 142 -27.78 0.82 2.54
C LEU A 142 -26.40 0.23 2.90
N GLY A 143 -25.46 1.12 3.23
CA GLY A 143 -24.07 0.79 3.44
C GLY A 143 -23.84 -0.19 4.59
N HIS A 144 -22.83 -1.03 4.41
CA HIS A 144 -22.23 -1.83 5.47
C HIS A 144 -21.58 -0.89 6.50
N SER A 145 -21.88 -1.09 7.78
CA SER A 145 -21.25 -0.36 8.88
C SER A 145 -19.83 -0.90 9.09
N THR A 146 -18.88 -0.12 9.60
CA THR A 146 -17.57 -0.64 10.04
C THR A 146 -17.68 -1.77 11.06
N SER A 147 -18.84 -1.94 11.70
CA SER A 147 -19.19 -3.04 12.59
C SER A 147 -19.86 -4.27 11.95
N THR A 148 -20.30 -4.21 10.68
CA THR A 148 -20.67 -5.45 9.98
C THR A 148 -19.40 -6.23 9.72
N PRO A 149 -19.26 -7.46 10.27
CA PRO A 149 -18.07 -8.25 10.02
C PRO A 149 -18.06 -8.60 8.53
N TYR A 150 -17.28 -7.85 7.74
CA TYR A 150 -16.67 -8.42 6.57
C TYR A 150 -15.72 -9.50 7.12
N GLN A 151 -15.96 -10.75 6.76
CA GLN A 151 -15.38 -11.94 7.40
C GLN A 151 -13.87 -12.13 7.11
N GLY A 152 -13.16 -11.05 6.82
CA GLY A 152 -11.71 -11.02 6.66
C GLY A 152 -11.16 -9.72 7.25
N TYR A 153 -10.29 -9.87 8.24
CA TYR A 153 -9.35 -8.85 8.70
C TYR A 153 -9.88 -7.71 9.60
N ALA A 154 -10.47 -8.07 10.76
CA ALA A 154 -10.41 -7.17 11.92
C ALA A 154 -8.96 -7.14 12.48
N ARG A 155 -8.17 -6.15 12.06
CA ARG A 155 -6.84 -5.87 12.62
C ARG A 155 -6.99 -5.21 13.99
N ASP A 156 -7.00 -6.02 15.03
CA ASP A 156 -6.89 -5.53 16.40
C ASP A 156 -5.41 -5.19 16.70
N LYS A 157 -5.13 -3.97 17.18
CA LYS A 157 -3.77 -3.47 17.50
C LYS A 157 -3.35 -3.77 18.95
N SER A 158 -3.80 -4.88 19.50
CA SER A 158 -3.36 -5.35 20.81
C SER A 158 -2.15 -6.29 20.69
N ILE A 159 -1.15 -6.07 21.55
CA ILE A 159 -0.21 -7.02 22.17
C ILE A 159 0.04 -8.34 21.39
N ILE A 160 1.31 -8.61 21.03
CA ILE A 160 1.73 -9.92 20.54
C ILE A 160 1.64 -10.92 21.70
N ASN A 161 0.48 -11.55 21.87
CA ASN A 161 0.34 -12.77 22.65
C ASN A 161 0.89 -13.95 21.83
N THR A 162 1.34 -15.01 22.50
CA THR A 162 1.79 -16.27 21.87
C THR A 162 0.77 -16.83 20.87
N SER A 163 -0.53 -16.57 21.07
CA SER A 163 -1.61 -16.93 20.13
C SER A 163 -1.48 -16.24 18.76
N ARG A 164 -1.07 -14.96 18.71
CA ARG A 164 -0.91 -14.21 17.45
C ARG A 164 0.30 -14.67 16.65
N ILE A 165 1.36 -15.11 17.32
CA ILE A 165 2.52 -15.68 16.64
C ILE A 165 2.10 -16.96 15.91
N ALA A 166 1.33 -17.83 16.57
CA ALA A 166 0.79 -19.03 15.96
C ALA A 166 -0.15 -18.72 14.76
N GLU A 167 -1.00 -17.70 14.88
CA GLU A 167 -1.86 -17.23 13.79
C GLU A 167 -1.05 -16.73 12.59
N ILE A 168 0.00 -15.93 12.82
CA ILE A 168 0.84 -15.41 11.73
C ILE A 168 1.63 -16.54 11.06
N ILE A 169 2.11 -17.53 11.81
CA ILE A 169 2.77 -18.71 11.26
C ILE A 169 1.79 -19.52 10.40
N SER A 170 0.55 -19.75 10.87
CA SER A 170 -0.50 -20.42 10.10
C SER A 170 -0.79 -19.67 8.79
N LEU A 171 -0.97 -18.35 8.88
CA LEU A 171 -1.22 -17.49 7.72
C LEU A 171 -0.04 -17.53 6.73
N THR A 172 1.20 -17.58 7.23
CA THR A 172 2.39 -17.70 6.39
C THR A 172 2.36 -19.00 5.60
N HIS A 173 1.99 -20.12 6.23
CA HIS A 173 1.87 -21.41 5.56
C HIS A 173 0.73 -21.44 4.54
N GLU A 174 -0.38 -20.79 4.82
CA GLU A 174 -1.49 -20.65 3.87
C GLU A 174 -1.09 -19.79 2.67
N LEU A 175 -0.40 -18.67 2.89
CA LEU A 175 0.08 -17.78 1.83
C LEU A 175 1.12 -18.47 0.93
N THR A 176 2.08 -19.21 1.50
CA THR A 176 3.05 -19.97 0.69
C THR A 176 2.38 -21.08 -0.10
N GLY A 177 1.42 -21.80 0.51
CA GLY A 177 0.63 -22.82 -0.18
C GLY A 177 -0.18 -22.26 -1.34
N PHE A 178 -0.88 -21.14 -1.11
CA PHE A 178 -1.63 -20.45 -2.17
C PHE A 178 -0.71 -19.93 -3.27
N GLY A 179 0.45 -19.35 -2.92
CA GLY A 179 1.47 -18.92 -3.87
C GLY A 179 1.89 -20.04 -4.83
N ALA A 180 2.18 -21.23 -4.29
CA ALA A 180 2.56 -22.39 -5.09
C ALA A 180 1.47 -22.85 -6.06
N VAL A 181 0.19 -22.78 -5.67
CA VAL A 181 -0.94 -23.09 -6.55
C VAL A 181 -1.01 -22.09 -7.71
N VAL A 182 -0.93 -20.80 -7.42
CA VAL A 182 -0.98 -19.74 -8.44
C VAL A 182 0.21 -19.83 -9.39
N ASP A 183 1.41 -20.13 -8.88
CA ASP A 183 2.60 -20.33 -9.71
C ASP A 183 2.43 -21.53 -10.66
N ASN A 184 1.91 -22.66 -10.17
CA ASN A 184 1.66 -23.85 -10.99
C ASN A 184 0.64 -23.57 -12.10
N GLU A 185 -0.46 -22.89 -11.78
CA GLU A 185 -1.47 -22.52 -12.80
C GLU A 185 -0.89 -21.58 -13.86
N SER A 186 -0.03 -20.64 -13.47
CA SER A 186 0.64 -19.72 -14.39
C SER A 186 1.53 -20.45 -15.41
N THR A 187 2.16 -21.58 -15.04
CA THR A 187 2.99 -22.36 -15.96
C THR A 187 2.19 -23.17 -16.98
N ALA A 188 0.91 -23.46 -16.69
CA ALA A 188 0.04 -24.27 -17.54
C ALA A 188 -0.78 -23.44 -18.56
N LEU A 189 -0.73 -22.11 -18.48
CA LEU A 189 -1.60 -21.20 -19.22
C LEU A 189 -0.89 -20.49 -20.39
N SER A 190 -1.68 -19.98 -21.33
CA SER A 190 -1.20 -19.11 -22.42
C SER A 190 -0.65 -17.78 -21.89
N LEU A 191 0.27 -17.15 -22.64
CA LEU A 191 0.95 -15.89 -22.25
C LEU A 191 -0.03 -14.83 -21.70
N ASP A 192 -1.14 -14.58 -22.41
CA ASP A 192 -2.17 -13.60 -22.02
C ASP A 192 -2.82 -13.88 -20.66
N LYS A 193 -3.03 -15.15 -20.32
CA LYS A 193 -3.62 -15.56 -19.04
C LYS A 193 -2.60 -15.57 -17.90
N SER A 194 -1.32 -15.75 -18.23
CA SER A 194 -0.22 -15.59 -17.25
C SER A 194 -0.13 -14.16 -16.72
N PHE A 195 -0.51 -13.14 -17.51
CA PHE A 195 -0.54 -11.76 -17.05
C PHE A 195 -1.62 -11.51 -15.99
N CYS A 196 -2.79 -12.12 -16.13
CA CYS A 196 -3.86 -11.99 -15.13
C CYS A 196 -3.44 -12.54 -13.76
N LEU A 197 -2.60 -13.58 -13.73
CA LEU A 197 -2.10 -14.18 -12.50
C LEU A 197 -0.88 -13.45 -11.91
N LEU A 198 -0.27 -12.51 -12.64
CA LEU A 198 0.91 -11.80 -12.18
C LEU A 198 0.64 -10.95 -10.93
N ALA A 199 -0.50 -10.25 -10.88
CA ALA A 199 -0.87 -9.44 -9.72
C ALA A 199 -1.10 -10.30 -8.45
N PRO A 200 -1.88 -11.40 -8.49
CA PRO A 200 -1.97 -12.35 -7.37
C PRO A 200 -0.60 -12.86 -6.92
N ARG A 201 0.29 -13.23 -7.85
CA ARG A 201 1.65 -13.73 -7.53
C ARG A 201 2.48 -12.71 -6.77
N CYS A 202 2.40 -11.44 -7.14
CA CYS A 202 3.09 -10.35 -6.48
C CYS A 202 2.47 -9.99 -5.12
N ILE A 203 1.14 -9.99 -5.01
CA ILE A 203 0.41 -9.65 -3.78
C ILE A 203 0.70 -10.68 -2.68
N VAL A 204 0.70 -11.97 -2.99
CA VAL A 204 1.01 -13.03 -2.02
C VAL A 204 2.40 -12.83 -1.41
N ARG A 205 3.38 -12.48 -2.24
CA ARG A 205 4.76 -12.25 -1.80
C ARG A 205 4.90 -10.95 -1.01
N SER A 206 4.22 -9.87 -1.42
CA SER A 206 4.13 -8.64 -0.63
C SER A 206 3.51 -8.92 0.76
N ALA A 207 2.46 -9.74 0.81
CA ALA A 207 1.84 -10.15 2.08
C ALA A 207 2.80 -10.94 2.98
N LEU A 208 3.64 -11.82 2.42
CA LEU A 208 4.69 -12.51 3.17
C LEU A 208 5.71 -11.53 3.77
N PHE A 209 6.18 -10.53 3.01
CA PHE A 209 7.08 -9.51 3.56
C PHE A 209 6.43 -8.74 4.72
N VAL A 210 5.16 -8.33 4.57
CA VAL A 210 4.45 -7.60 5.63
C VAL A 210 4.21 -8.47 6.87
N ALA A 211 3.86 -9.74 6.70
CA ALA A 211 3.63 -10.66 7.81
C ALA A 211 4.92 -10.95 8.59
N LEU A 212 6.04 -11.05 7.88
CA LEU A 212 7.30 -11.55 8.43
C LEU A 212 8.34 -10.45 8.78
N ASP A 213 8.16 -9.19 8.36
CA ASP A 213 9.11 -8.07 8.61
C ASP A 213 9.51 -7.91 10.09
N ARG A 214 8.56 -8.15 11.00
CA ARG A 214 8.83 -8.05 12.45
C ARG A 214 9.66 -9.22 12.98
N PHE A 215 9.57 -10.38 12.35
CA PHE A 215 10.25 -11.58 12.78
C PHE A 215 11.65 -11.71 12.16
N THR A 216 11.97 -10.96 11.10
CA THR A 216 13.31 -10.92 10.52
C THR A 216 14.29 -10.03 11.29
N CYS A 217 13.79 -9.13 12.14
CA CYS A 217 14.61 -8.19 12.89
C CYS A 217 15.55 -8.91 13.89
N PRO A 218 16.85 -8.55 13.96
CA PRO A 218 17.80 -9.11 14.92
C PRO A 218 17.51 -8.69 16.37
N GLU A 219 16.78 -7.60 16.56
CA GLU A 219 16.34 -7.09 17.86
C GLU A 219 15.23 -7.95 18.48
N LYS A 220 15.11 -7.91 19.81
CA LYS A 220 14.00 -8.55 20.52
C LYS A 220 12.73 -7.75 20.30
N ILE A 221 11.64 -8.43 19.95
CA ILE A 221 10.36 -7.78 19.66
C ILE A 221 9.78 -7.24 20.98
N SER A 222 9.72 -5.91 21.12
CA SER A 222 9.08 -5.25 22.25
C SER A 222 7.66 -4.81 21.89
N ALA A 223 6.77 -4.83 22.89
CA ALA A 223 5.43 -4.26 22.78
C ALA A 223 5.44 -2.72 22.82
N GLU A 224 6.52 -2.12 23.32
CA GLU A 224 6.65 -0.67 23.42
C GLU A 224 7.25 -0.06 22.13
N PRO A 225 6.65 1.01 21.59
CA PRO A 225 7.16 1.67 20.39
C PRO A 225 8.45 2.44 20.68
N GLY A 226 9.58 1.97 20.13
CA GLY A 226 10.88 2.62 20.25
C GLY A 226 12.03 1.62 20.11
N TYR A 227 13.25 2.13 19.99
CA TYR A 227 14.45 1.30 20.13
C TYR A 227 14.69 1.07 21.63
N ILE A 228 14.49 -0.16 22.08
CA ILE A 228 14.74 -0.55 23.47
C ILE A 228 15.92 -1.52 23.43
N GLU A 229 17.07 -1.11 24.00
CA GLU A 229 18.18 -2.02 24.27
C GLU A 229 17.74 -3.04 25.33
N SER A 230 17.10 -4.12 24.89
CA SER A 230 16.86 -5.23 25.80
C SER A 230 18.19 -5.91 26.08
N GLN A 231 18.69 -5.84 27.31
CA GLN A 231 19.84 -6.64 27.76
C GLN A 231 19.53 -8.16 27.84
N VAL A 232 18.31 -8.55 27.48
CA VAL A 232 17.83 -9.93 27.53
C VAL A 232 18.01 -10.58 26.17
N GLU A 233 18.81 -11.65 26.13
CA GLU A 233 19.00 -12.45 24.92
C GLU A 233 17.67 -13.03 24.40
N LYS A 234 17.61 -13.28 23.09
CA LYS A 234 16.47 -13.97 22.47
C LYS A 234 16.39 -15.41 22.97
N THR A 235 15.17 -15.85 23.20
CA THR A 235 14.93 -17.27 23.48
C THR A 235 15.22 -18.12 22.24
N GLN A 236 15.48 -19.41 22.45
CA GLN A 236 15.80 -20.32 21.35
C GLN A 236 14.65 -20.47 20.34
N GLU A 237 13.41 -20.36 20.80
CA GLU A 237 12.21 -20.36 19.95
C GLU A 237 12.12 -19.09 19.09
N GLU A 238 12.41 -17.91 19.66
CA GLU A 238 12.44 -16.64 18.91
C GLU A 238 13.54 -16.63 17.83
N LEU A 239 14.70 -17.22 18.12
CA LEU A 239 15.80 -17.36 17.15
C LEU A 239 15.44 -18.31 16.01
N GLU A 240 14.75 -19.41 16.31
CA GLU A 240 14.28 -20.36 15.29
C GLU A 240 13.21 -19.72 14.41
N LEU A 241 12.25 -19.00 15.00
CA LEU A 241 11.24 -18.26 14.26
C LEU A 241 11.85 -17.19 13.35
N GLN A 242 12.86 -16.46 13.83
CA GLN A 242 13.57 -15.48 13.02
C GLN A 242 14.26 -16.15 11.83
N ARG A 243 14.95 -17.29 12.06
CA ARG A 243 15.63 -18.04 11.00
C ARG A 243 14.65 -18.50 9.93
N GLN A 244 13.51 -19.07 10.34
CA GLN A 244 12.47 -19.54 9.43
C GLN A 244 11.84 -18.38 8.65
N SER A 245 11.54 -17.26 9.32
CA SER A 245 10.98 -16.06 8.67
C SER A 245 11.95 -15.49 7.63
N MET A 246 13.24 -15.46 7.95
CA MET A 246 14.30 -15.04 7.02
C MET A 246 14.39 -15.94 5.79
N GLN A 247 14.30 -17.26 5.97
CA GLN A 247 14.32 -18.21 4.85
C GLN A 247 13.12 -18.02 3.90
N VAL A 248 11.92 -17.80 4.45
CA VAL A 248 10.71 -17.58 3.64
C VAL A 248 10.82 -16.27 2.84
N ILE A 249 11.32 -15.20 3.47
CA ILE A 249 11.53 -13.90 2.81
C ILE A 249 12.63 -13.98 1.75
N GLU A 250 13.72 -14.70 2.00
CA GLU A 250 14.80 -14.94 1.02
C GLU A 250 14.27 -15.69 -0.20
N LEU A 251 13.54 -16.79 0.01
CA LEU A 251 12.91 -17.57 -1.07
C LEU A 251 11.91 -16.71 -1.88
N ALA A 252 11.02 -15.98 -1.21
CA ALA A 252 10.06 -15.10 -1.88
C ALA A 252 10.75 -14.02 -2.72
N SER A 253 11.91 -13.52 -2.27
CA SER A 253 12.72 -12.56 -3.02
C SER A 253 13.36 -13.19 -4.26
N GLU A 254 13.85 -14.44 -4.18
CA GLU A 254 14.39 -15.19 -5.33
C GLU A 254 13.33 -15.47 -6.39
N GLU A 255 12.12 -15.81 -5.96
CA GLU A 255 10.98 -16.03 -6.85
C GLU A 255 10.58 -14.73 -7.57
N LEU A 256 10.53 -13.59 -6.87
CA LEU A 256 10.27 -12.29 -7.48
C LEU A 256 11.36 -11.88 -8.46
N HIS A 257 12.62 -12.18 -8.14
CA HIS A 257 13.73 -11.95 -9.06
C HIS A 257 13.56 -12.77 -10.34
N THR A 258 13.21 -14.04 -10.21
CA THR A 258 12.96 -14.91 -11.37
C THR A 258 11.77 -14.41 -12.19
N LEU A 259 10.70 -13.95 -11.53
CA LEU A 259 9.53 -13.36 -12.17
C LEU A 259 9.88 -12.09 -12.93
N SER A 260 10.59 -11.16 -12.31
CA SER A 260 11.01 -9.91 -12.94
C SER A 260 11.96 -10.14 -14.11
N LEU A 261 12.90 -11.08 -14.02
CA LEU A 261 13.73 -11.49 -15.15
C LEU A 261 12.92 -12.06 -16.31
N GLY A 262 11.87 -12.84 -16.03
CA GLY A 262 10.94 -13.33 -17.06
C GLY A 262 10.14 -12.23 -17.74
N MET A 263 9.89 -11.11 -17.05
CA MET A 263 9.16 -9.96 -17.59
C MET A 263 10.05 -9.02 -18.43
N LEU A 264 11.34 -8.94 -18.14
CA LEU A 264 12.27 -8.00 -18.80
C LEU A 264 12.30 -8.09 -20.33
N PRO A 265 12.33 -9.29 -20.97
CA PRO A 265 12.28 -9.39 -22.42
C PRO A 265 10.97 -8.84 -23.01
N MET A 266 9.85 -8.99 -22.29
CA MET A 266 8.53 -8.51 -22.73
C MET A 266 8.46 -6.98 -22.65
N LEU A 267 8.92 -6.41 -21.54
CA LEU A 267 9.04 -4.95 -21.39
C LEU A 267 9.99 -4.34 -22.44
N ARG A 268 11.08 -5.04 -22.78
CA ARG A 268 12.03 -4.56 -23.81
C ARG A 268 11.44 -4.65 -25.23
N ALA A 269 10.65 -5.67 -25.54
CA ALA A 269 10.03 -5.83 -26.86
C ALA A 269 8.94 -4.79 -27.14
N GLU A 270 8.25 -4.30 -26.10
CA GLU A 270 7.24 -3.23 -26.24
C GLU A 270 7.83 -1.83 -26.39
N VAL A 271 9.02 -1.57 -25.82
CA VAL A 271 9.71 -0.27 -25.99
C VAL A 271 10.06 0.01 -27.45
N ASP A 272 10.20 -1.04 -28.28
CA ASP A 272 10.46 -0.93 -29.72
C ASP A 272 9.18 -0.83 -30.57
N MET A 273 7.97 -1.04 -30.01
CA MET A 273 6.70 -1.09 -30.75
C MET A 273 5.71 -0.04 -30.23
N THR A 274 5.51 1.04 -30.99
CA THR A 274 4.79 2.27 -30.59
C THR A 274 3.25 2.18 -30.54
N GLU A 275 2.60 1.03 -30.71
CA GLU A 275 1.14 1.03 -31.00
C GLU A 275 0.18 0.28 -30.07
N THR A 276 0.61 -0.46 -29.04
CA THR A 276 -0.34 -0.95 -28.00
C THR A 276 0.39 -1.21 -26.67
N SER A 277 0.15 -0.40 -25.65
CA SER A 277 0.80 -0.50 -24.33
C SER A 277 0.15 -1.57 -23.45
N SER A 278 0.64 -2.81 -23.50
CA SER A 278 0.20 -3.85 -22.56
C SER A 278 0.64 -3.56 -21.11
N LEU A 279 1.59 -2.62 -20.92
CA LEU A 279 1.89 -2.00 -19.62
C LEU A 279 0.66 -1.43 -18.89
N GLY A 280 -0.38 -1.00 -19.62
CA GLY A 280 -1.63 -0.51 -19.01
C GLY A 280 -2.39 -1.58 -18.21
N TYR A 281 -2.11 -2.86 -18.47
CA TYR A 281 -2.69 -4.00 -17.74
C TYR A 281 -1.82 -4.45 -16.57
N MET A 282 -0.61 -3.90 -16.41
CA MET A 282 0.27 -4.28 -15.31
C MET A 282 -0.14 -3.57 -14.03
N SER A 283 -0.56 -4.37 -13.05
CA SER A 283 -0.93 -3.85 -11.74
C SER A 283 0.26 -3.15 -11.06
N PRO A 284 0.06 -1.96 -10.45
CA PRO A 284 1.12 -1.26 -9.72
C PRO A 284 1.67 -2.07 -8.53
N PHE A 285 0.90 -3.04 -8.02
CA PHE A 285 1.32 -3.93 -6.93
C PHE A 285 2.52 -4.83 -7.30
N ILE A 286 2.80 -5.00 -8.59
CA ILE A 286 3.98 -5.72 -9.06
C ILE A 286 5.26 -4.99 -8.64
N MET A 287 5.29 -3.65 -8.69
CA MET A 287 6.47 -2.86 -8.36
C MET A 287 6.79 -2.88 -6.87
N ASP A 288 5.77 -2.86 -6.01
CA ASP A 288 5.93 -2.95 -4.55
C ASP A 288 6.64 -4.26 -4.15
N SER A 289 6.17 -5.40 -4.68
CA SER A 289 6.77 -6.70 -4.40
C SER A 289 8.23 -6.79 -4.87
N ASN A 290 8.53 -6.33 -6.10
CA ASN A 290 9.89 -6.32 -6.63
C ASN A 290 10.81 -5.40 -5.81
N TYR A 291 10.32 -4.25 -5.36
CA TYR A 291 11.08 -3.35 -4.50
C TYR A 291 11.39 -3.99 -3.14
N ALA A 292 10.41 -4.67 -2.53
CA ALA A 292 10.61 -5.41 -1.28
C ALA A 292 11.66 -6.52 -1.43
N GLY A 293 11.61 -7.29 -2.54
CA GLY A 293 12.62 -8.31 -2.84
C GLY A 293 14.02 -7.73 -3.04
N ALA A 294 14.14 -6.64 -3.78
CA ALA A 294 15.42 -5.94 -3.98
C ALA A 294 16.00 -5.37 -2.68
N ALA A 295 15.15 -4.83 -1.80
CA ALA A 295 15.56 -4.34 -0.48
C ALA A 295 16.10 -5.47 0.40
N THR A 296 15.44 -6.65 0.38
CA THR A 296 15.92 -7.86 1.06
C THR A 296 17.29 -8.30 0.56
N PHE A 297 17.52 -8.36 -0.76
CA PHE A 297 18.83 -8.73 -1.30
C PHE A 297 19.93 -7.74 -0.93
N HIS A 298 19.61 -6.44 -0.93
CA HIS A 298 20.56 -5.42 -0.48
C HIS A 298 20.93 -5.61 1.00
N TRP A 299 19.97 -5.95 1.85
CA TRP A 299 20.21 -6.26 3.26
C TRP A 299 21.05 -7.53 3.42
N LEU A 300 20.69 -8.62 2.73
CA LEU A 300 21.43 -9.90 2.77
C LEU A 300 22.87 -9.75 2.25
N LEU A 301 23.10 -8.91 1.24
CA LEU A 301 24.44 -8.60 0.73
C LEU A 301 25.30 -7.89 1.80
N GLY A 302 24.69 -6.98 2.57
CA GLY A 302 25.35 -6.25 3.65
C GLY A 302 25.76 -7.15 4.84
N GLU A 303 24.90 -8.12 5.20
CA GLU A 303 25.13 -9.03 6.34
C GLU A 303 26.01 -10.24 5.97
N SER A 304 25.78 -10.86 4.80
CA SER A 304 26.42 -12.13 4.44
C SER A 304 27.67 -12.00 3.58
N GLY A 305 27.91 -10.84 2.96
CA GLY A 305 29.04 -10.61 2.06
C GLY A 305 29.08 -11.50 0.81
N LYS A 306 28.02 -12.26 0.52
CA LYS A 306 27.96 -13.20 -0.60
C LYS A 306 27.81 -12.46 -1.93
N GLU A 307 28.85 -12.51 -2.78
CA GLU A 307 28.87 -11.82 -4.09
C GLU A 307 27.77 -12.29 -5.07
N ARG A 308 27.20 -13.48 -4.90
CA ARG A 308 26.10 -13.98 -5.75
C ARG A 308 24.86 -13.07 -5.74
N LEU A 309 24.55 -12.47 -4.59
CA LEU A 309 23.40 -11.56 -4.43
C LEU A 309 23.60 -10.19 -5.10
N ARG A 310 24.85 -9.85 -5.43
CA ARG A 310 25.21 -8.60 -6.09
C ARG A 310 24.71 -8.54 -7.54
N HIS A 311 24.56 -9.71 -8.18
CA HIS A 311 23.98 -9.84 -9.51
C HIS A 311 22.45 -9.74 -9.49
N SER A 312 21.79 -10.21 -8.41
CA SER A 312 20.34 -10.15 -8.27
C SER A 312 19.81 -8.75 -7.93
N CYS A 313 20.67 -7.86 -7.41
CA CYS A 313 20.35 -6.45 -7.17
C CYS A 313 20.52 -5.53 -8.41
N ARG A 314 21.08 -6.03 -9.52
CA ARG A 314 21.32 -5.25 -10.75
C ARG A 314 20.26 -5.55 -11.80
#